data_AF-A0A7V8FDU5-F1
#
_entry.id   AF-A0A7V8FDU5-F1
#
_cell.length_a   1.000
_cell.length_b   1.000
_cell.length_c   1.000
_cell.angle_alpha   90.00
_cell.angle_beta   90.00
_cell.angle_gamma   90.00
#
_symmetry.space_group_name_H-M   'P 1'
#
loop_
_entity.id
_entity.type
_entity.pdbx_description
1 polymer ?
#
loop_
_entity_poly.entity_id
_entity_poly.type
_entity_poly.pdbx_seq_one_letter_code
_entity_poly.pdbx_strand_id
1 'polypeptide(L)'
;MVADWPPLRTAELDALQAHYPQLAGPCELLWHSPRPLSAAAIVSTRDGKCFIKRHLQQVRTVQTLGEEHRFIAHLAGEGLPVVQVLRDAQGQTAVALGPWTYEVHAVGAGHDVYRDAHSWTPVADVEQAREAGPMLARLHRAAAGYHAPQRGTHVLVARDNLIRSDDPLALLSAQCEQRPALARYLARQPWQAQLQRTLLPWHAAVGDRLRHEPRLWAHNDWHVSNLLW
;
A
#
# COMPACT_ATOMS: atom_id res chain seq x y z
N MET A 1 11.40 -16.61 3.66
CA MET A 1 10.09 -16.47 4.35
C MET A 1 9.01 -17.00 3.43
N VAL A 2 8.06 -17.76 3.97
CA VAL A 2 6.83 -18.18 3.25
C VAL A 2 5.86 -16.99 3.27
N ALA A 3 5.09 -16.78 2.20
CA ALA A 3 4.05 -15.74 2.20
C ALA A 3 2.98 -16.05 3.26
N ASP A 4 2.56 -15.06 4.05
CA ASP A 4 1.57 -15.26 5.12
C ASP A 4 0.16 -15.56 4.54
N TRP A 5 -0.04 -15.25 3.26
CA TRP A 5 -1.30 -15.49 2.55
C TRP A 5 -1.17 -16.64 1.54
N PRO A 6 -2.15 -17.55 1.47
CA PRO A 6 -2.16 -18.59 0.45
C PRO A 6 -2.10 -17.99 -0.96
N PRO A 7 -1.39 -18.59 -1.93
CA PRO A 7 -1.35 -18.09 -3.30
C PRO A 7 -2.76 -18.06 -3.93
N LEU A 8 -2.94 -17.23 -4.96
CA LEU A 8 -4.15 -17.25 -5.79
C LEU A 8 -4.26 -18.58 -6.53
N ARG A 9 -5.47 -19.13 -6.60
CA ARG A 9 -5.79 -20.38 -7.31
C ARG A 9 -6.61 -20.12 -8.57
N THR A 10 -6.54 -21.03 -9.53
CA THR A 10 -7.29 -20.94 -10.80
C THR A 10 -8.80 -20.77 -10.59
N ALA A 11 -9.39 -21.46 -9.61
CA ALA A 11 -10.82 -21.32 -9.31
C ALA A 11 -11.24 -19.89 -8.90
N GLU A 12 -10.30 -19.10 -8.36
CA GLU A 12 -10.56 -17.68 -8.05
C GLU A 12 -10.56 -16.83 -9.33
N LEU A 13 -9.79 -17.22 -10.35
CA LEU A 13 -9.82 -16.56 -11.66
C LEU A 13 -11.19 -16.76 -12.31
N ASP A 14 -11.72 -17.98 -12.30
CA ASP A 14 -13.05 -18.30 -12.84
C ASP A 14 -14.14 -17.44 -12.19
N ALA A 15 -14.09 -17.28 -10.86
CA ALA A 15 -15.01 -16.41 -10.14
C ALA A 15 -14.85 -14.92 -10.54
N LEU A 16 -13.62 -14.46 -10.75
CA LEU A 16 -13.35 -13.08 -11.17
C LEU A 16 -13.75 -12.80 -12.62
N GLN A 17 -13.81 -13.80 -13.51
CA GLN A 17 -14.27 -13.60 -14.91
C GLN A 17 -15.72 -13.10 -14.97
N ALA A 18 -16.55 -13.48 -13.99
CA ALA A 18 -17.93 -13.00 -13.90
C ALA A 18 -18.02 -11.48 -13.63
N HIS A 19 -16.93 -10.87 -13.15
CA HIS A 19 -16.86 -9.45 -12.79
C HIS A 19 -15.99 -8.64 -13.76
N TYR A 20 -14.83 -9.16 -14.16
CA TYR A 20 -13.85 -8.44 -14.96
C TYR A 20 -13.85 -8.92 -16.42
N PRO A 21 -14.35 -8.11 -17.37
CA PRO A 21 -14.31 -8.45 -18.80
C PRO A 21 -12.90 -8.74 -19.31
N GLN A 22 -11.87 -8.11 -18.71
CA GLN A 22 -10.46 -8.29 -19.06
C GLN A 22 -9.94 -9.69 -18.72
N LEU A 23 -10.65 -10.45 -17.89
CA LEU A 23 -10.34 -11.83 -17.55
C LEU A 23 -11.21 -12.83 -18.34
N ALA A 24 -12.04 -12.37 -19.29
CA ALA A 24 -12.96 -13.25 -19.98
C ALA A 24 -12.22 -14.29 -20.84
N GLY A 25 -12.47 -15.58 -20.59
CA GLY A 25 -11.90 -16.69 -21.34
C GLY A 25 -10.73 -17.37 -20.61
N PRO A 26 -9.93 -18.21 -21.30
CA PRO A 26 -8.84 -18.94 -20.67
C PRO A 26 -7.84 -17.98 -20.01
N CYS A 27 -7.59 -18.24 -18.72
CA CYS A 27 -6.60 -17.51 -17.93
C CYS A 27 -5.57 -18.47 -17.34
N GLU A 28 -4.32 -18.01 -17.25
CA GLU A 28 -3.21 -18.81 -16.70
C GLU A 28 -2.44 -18.02 -15.64
N LEU A 29 -2.16 -18.63 -14.48
CA LEU A 29 -1.30 -18.06 -13.45
C LEU A 29 0.16 -18.16 -13.91
N LEU A 30 0.79 -17.03 -14.22
CA LEU A 30 2.17 -16.98 -14.71
C LEU A 30 3.20 -16.81 -13.60
N TRP A 31 2.84 -16.12 -12.52
CA TRP A 31 3.74 -15.82 -11.41
C TRP A 31 2.94 -15.48 -10.15
N HIS A 32 3.48 -15.84 -8.99
CA HIS A 32 2.94 -15.48 -7.68
C HIS A 32 3.91 -14.59 -6.93
N SER A 33 3.38 -13.55 -6.30
CA SER A 33 4.17 -12.63 -5.50
C SER A 33 4.66 -13.29 -4.21
N PRO A 34 5.95 -13.15 -3.86
CA PRO A 34 6.50 -13.67 -2.60
C PRO A 34 6.19 -12.77 -1.39
N ARG A 35 5.40 -11.70 -1.57
CA ARG A 35 5.19 -10.64 -0.58
C ARG A 35 4.26 -11.12 0.55
N PRO A 36 4.54 -10.77 1.82
CA PRO A 36 3.83 -11.37 2.95
C PRO A 36 2.47 -10.73 3.25
N LEU A 37 2.17 -9.54 2.76
CA LEU A 37 1.01 -8.75 3.24
C LEU A 37 -0.28 -8.90 2.41
N SER A 38 -0.18 -9.50 1.23
CA SER A 38 -1.32 -9.85 0.36
C SER A 38 -0.92 -10.98 -0.58
N ALA A 39 -1.88 -11.75 -1.08
CA ALA A 39 -1.59 -12.66 -2.18
C ALA A 39 -1.71 -11.89 -3.50
N ALA A 40 -0.75 -12.06 -4.41
CA ALA A 40 -0.83 -11.43 -5.72
C ALA A 40 -0.26 -12.33 -6.81
N ALA A 41 -0.73 -12.17 -8.05
CA ALA A 41 -0.30 -12.95 -9.18
C ALA A 41 -0.33 -12.16 -10.48
N ILE A 42 0.57 -12.52 -11.41
CA ILE A 42 0.44 -12.12 -12.82
C ILE A 42 -0.33 -13.22 -13.53
N VAL A 43 -1.35 -12.82 -14.28
CA VAL A 43 -2.25 -13.72 -15.01
C VAL A 43 -2.18 -13.40 -16.49
N SER A 44 -2.02 -14.44 -17.31
CA SER A 44 -2.21 -14.36 -18.76
C SER A 44 -3.69 -14.38 -19.07
N THR A 45 -4.12 -13.55 -20.00
CA THR A 45 -5.49 -13.42 -20.49
C THR A 45 -5.47 -13.37 -22.02
N ARG A 46 -6.64 -13.40 -22.67
CA ARG A 46 -6.74 -13.23 -24.12
C ARG A 46 -6.12 -11.91 -24.60
N ASP A 47 -6.29 -10.85 -23.82
CA ASP A 47 -5.96 -9.48 -24.23
C ASP A 47 -4.60 -9.01 -23.68
N GLY A 48 -3.81 -9.91 -23.11
CA GLY A 48 -2.50 -9.63 -22.55
C GLY A 48 -2.34 -10.13 -21.12
N LYS A 49 -1.62 -9.38 -20.28
CA LYS A 49 -1.36 -9.75 -18.88
C LYS A 49 -2.00 -8.76 -17.93
N CYS A 50 -2.48 -9.27 -16.80
CA CYS A 50 -2.93 -8.46 -15.68
C CYS A 50 -2.23 -8.87 -14.39
N PHE A 51 -2.28 -7.99 -13.40
CA PHE A 51 -1.79 -8.21 -12.05
C PHE A 51 -2.97 -8.19 -11.08
N ILE A 52 -3.22 -9.31 -10.41
CA ILE A 52 -4.34 -9.46 -9.48
C ILE A 52 -3.78 -9.48 -8.06
N LYS A 53 -4.38 -8.69 -7.16
CA LYS A 53 -4.10 -8.77 -5.71
C LYS A 53 -5.36 -9.21 -4.98
N ARG A 54 -5.17 -10.02 -3.94
CA ARG A 54 -6.21 -10.51 -3.03
C ARG A 54 -5.83 -10.18 -1.58
N HIS A 55 -6.80 -9.61 -0.87
CA HIS A 55 -6.69 -9.22 0.54
C HIS A 55 -7.82 -9.85 1.36
N LEU A 56 -7.62 -10.11 2.65
CA LEU A 56 -8.77 -10.32 3.53
C LEU A 56 -9.55 -9.02 3.71
N GLN A 57 -10.88 -9.15 3.80
CA GLN A 57 -11.76 -8.02 4.06
C GLN A 57 -11.46 -7.29 5.38
N GLN A 58 -10.94 -7.99 6.40
CA GLN A 58 -10.51 -7.37 7.65
C GLN A 58 -9.29 -6.45 7.48
N VAL A 59 -8.53 -6.60 6.39
CA VAL A 59 -7.33 -5.80 6.08
C VAL A 59 -7.64 -4.71 5.06
N ARG A 60 -8.34 -5.08 3.97
CA ARG A 60 -8.76 -4.19 2.90
C ARG A 60 -10.17 -4.57 2.45
N THR A 61 -11.09 -3.62 2.57
CA THR A 61 -12.44 -3.69 2.04
C THR A 61 -12.49 -3.04 0.65
N VAL A 62 -13.55 -3.29 -0.12
CA VAL A 62 -13.80 -2.59 -1.39
C VAL A 62 -13.77 -1.07 -1.21
N GLN A 63 -14.34 -0.56 -0.11
CA GLN A 63 -14.35 0.87 0.19
C GLN A 63 -12.94 1.43 0.41
N THR A 64 -12.12 0.75 1.24
CA THR A 64 -10.79 1.23 1.60
C THR A 64 -9.79 1.09 0.45
N LEU A 65 -9.92 0.07 -0.40
CA LEU A 65 -9.19 0.04 -1.68
C LEU A 65 -9.66 1.15 -2.64
N GLY A 66 -10.96 1.44 -2.69
CA GLY A 66 -11.48 2.55 -3.49
C GLY A 66 -10.87 3.90 -3.11
N GLU A 67 -10.53 4.12 -1.84
CA GLU A 67 -9.80 5.31 -1.38
C GLU A 67 -8.38 5.37 -1.98
N GLU A 68 -7.66 4.24 -2.00
CA GLU A 68 -6.32 4.13 -2.60
C GLU A 68 -6.37 4.29 -4.13
N HIS A 69 -7.36 3.67 -4.78
CA HIS A 69 -7.52 3.74 -6.24
C HIS A 69 -7.88 5.12 -6.75
N ARG A 70 -8.65 5.92 -5.99
CA ARG A 70 -8.90 7.33 -6.35
C ARG A 70 -7.62 8.15 -6.31
N PHE A 71 -6.73 7.88 -5.35
CA PHE A 71 -5.43 8.54 -5.31
C PHE A 71 -4.53 8.10 -6.47
N ILE A 72 -4.50 6.81 -6.81
CA ILE A 72 -3.79 6.32 -8.01
C ILE A 72 -4.32 7.01 -9.28
N ALA A 73 -5.64 7.09 -9.45
CA ALA A 73 -6.25 7.76 -10.59
C ALA A 73 -5.89 9.25 -10.66
N HIS A 74 -5.84 9.94 -9.52
CA HIS A 74 -5.38 11.33 -9.44
C HIS A 74 -3.93 11.46 -9.91
N LEU A 75 -3.01 10.63 -9.38
CA LEU A 75 -1.60 10.64 -9.78
C LEU A 75 -1.43 10.37 -11.28
N ALA A 76 -2.21 9.44 -11.84
CA ALA A 76 -2.23 9.20 -13.29
C ALA A 76 -2.70 10.42 -14.08
N GLY A 77 -3.74 11.12 -13.60
CA GLY A 77 -4.22 12.38 -14.18
C GLY A 77 -3.17 13.51 -14.16
N GLU A 78 -2.30 13.51 -13.16
CA GLU A 78 -1.13 14.40 -13.05
C GLU A 78 0.09 13.91 -13.87
N GLY A 79 -0.07 12.86 -14.66
CA GLY A 79 0.97 12.34 -15.56
C GLY A 79 2.05 11.49 -14.89
N LEU A 80 1.79 10.92 -13.71
CA LEU A 80 2.70 9.99 -13.08
C LEU A 80 2.58 8.58 -13.66
N PRO A 81 3.69 7.83 -13.77
CA PRO A 81 3.71 6.45 -14.28
C PRO A 81 3.25 5.46 -13.20
N VAL A 82 2.00 5.57 -12.74
CA VAL A 82 1.39 4.62 -11.81
C VAL A 82 0.68 3.50 -12.58
N VAL A 83 0.52 2.34 -11.93
CA VAL A 83 -0.22 1.21 -12.52
C VAL A 83 -1.68 1.57 -12.76
N GLN A 84 -2.24 1.10 -13.87
CA GLN A 84 -3.65 1.29 -14.17
C GLN A 84 -4.50 0.28 -13.40
N VAL A 85 -5.41 0.78 -12.55
CA VAL A 85 -6.44 -0.04 -11.90
C VAL A 85 -7.54 -0.34 -12.92
N LEU A 86 -7.81 -1.62 -13.17
CA LEU A 86 -8.85 -2.07 -14.09
C LEU A 86 -10.21 -2.04 -13.37
N ARG A 87 -11.24 -1.68 -14.13
CA ARG A 87 -12.62 -1.65 -13.64
C ARG A 87 -13.34 -2.95 -14.01
N ASP A 88 -14.21 -3.40 -13.12
CA ASP A 88 -15.15 -4.46 -13.38
C ASP A 88 -16.27 -3.99 -14.34
N ALA A 89 -17.17 -4.91 -14.70
CA ALA A 89 -18.28 -4.64 -15.61
C ALA A 89 -19.28 -3.60 -15.07
N GLN A 90 -19.26 -3.31 -13.76
CA GLN A 90 -20.08 -2.29 -13.10
C GLN A 90 -19.32 -0.97 -12.89
N GLY A 91 -18.08 -0.87 -13.37
CA GLY A 91 -17.24 0.33 -13.23
C GLY A 91 -16.50 0.43 -11.89
N GLN A 92 -16.60 -0.58 -11.02
CA GLN A 92 -15.92 -0.62 -9.73
C GLN A 92 -14.48 -1.09 -9.89
N THR A 93 -13.60 -0.63 -9.00
CA THR A 93 -12.15 -0.95 -9.06
C THR A 93 -11.73 -2.10 -8.14
N ALA A 94 -12.67 -2.66 -7.38
CA ALA A 94 -12.43 -3.77 -6.48
C ALA A 94 -13.73 -4.55 -6.26
N VAL A 95 -13.62 -5.86 -6.02
CA VAL A 95 -14.75 -6.76 -5.78
C VAL A 95 -14.54 -7.58 -4.51
N ALA A 96 -15.61 -7.80 -3.74
CA ALA A 96 -15.60 -8.69 -2.60
C ALA A 96 -16.20 -10.05 -2.99
N LEU A 97 -15.47 -11.14 -2.74
CA LEU A 97 -15.95 -12.52 -2.96
C LEU A 97 -15.63 -13.36 -1.71
N GLY A 98 -16.67 -13.82 -1.02
CA GLY A 98 -16.51 -14.52 0.26
C GLY A 98 -15.77 -13.65 1.29
N PRO A 99 -14.70 -14.15 1.93
CA PRO A 99 -13.91 -13.37 2.91
C PRO A 99 -12.87 -12.44 2.27
N TRP A 100 -12.73 -12.48 0.94
CA TRP A 100 -11.66 -11.81 0.21
C TRP A 100 -12.15 -10.55 -0.50
N THR A 101 -11.22 -9.61 -0.71
CA THR A 101 -11.36 -8.48 -1.64
C THR A 101 -10.27 -8.57 -2.70
N TYR A 102 -10.63 -8.32 -3.95
CA TYR A 102 -9.75 -8.38 -5.11
C TYR A 102 -9.68 -7.04 -5.81
N GLU A 103 -8.49 -6.72 -6.31
CA GLU A 103 -8.20 -5.61 -7.22
C GLU A 103 -7.41 -6.16 -8.42
N VAL A 104 -7.73 -5.66 -9.61
CA VAL A 104 -7.07 -6.06 -10.86
C VAL A 104 -6.40 -4.84 -11.46
N HIS A 105 -5.14 -4.99 -11.85
CA HIS A 105 -4.31 -3.94 -12.43
C HIS A 105 -3.80 -4.38 -13.80
N ALA A 106 -3.54 -3.43 -14.68
CA ALA A 106 -2.61 -3.67 -15.78
C ALA A 106 -1.22 -3.98 -15.21
N VAL A 107 -0.42 -4.77 -15.94
CA VAL A 107 1.00 -4.91 -15.59
C VAL A 107 1.68 -3.55 -15.77
N GLY A 108 2.41 -3.09 -14.75
CA GLY A 108 3.09 -1.80 -14.80
C GLY A 108 4.20 -1.76 -15.86
N ALA A 109 4.48 -0.55 -16.35
CA ALA A 109 5.59 -0.31 -17.27
C ALA A 109 6.93 -0.23 -16.51
N GLY A 110 8.00 -0.75 -17.12
CA GLY A 110 9.34 -0.84 -16.52
C GLY A 110 9.70 -2.24 -16.05
N HIS A 111 10.91 -2.40 -15.56
CA HIS A 111 11.45 -3.67 -15.08
C HIS A 111 11.26 -3.81 -13.57
N ASP A 112 10.64 -4.92 -13.17
CA ASP A 112 10.55 -5.34 -11.78
C ASP A 112 11.84 -6.07 -11.35
N VAL A 113 12.94 -5.32 -11.24
CA VAL A 113 14.26 -5.90 -10.89
C VAL A 113 14.29 -6.48 -9.48
N TYR A 114 13.30 -6.16 -8.64
CA TYR A 114 13.15 -6.64 -7.26
C TYR A 114 12.04 -7.69 -7.11
N ARG A 115 11.51 -8.22 -8.22
CA ARG A 115 10.34 -9.13 -8.24
C ARG A 115 10.41 -10.23 -7.18
N ASP A 116 11.54 -10.91 -7.11
CA ASP A 116 11.76 -12.08 -6.26
C ASP A 116 12.47 -11.74 -4.93
N ALA A 117 12.79 -10.46 -4.70
CA ALA A 117 13.40 -10.01 -3.45
C ALA A 117 12.38 -9.99 -2.30
N HIS A 118 12.83 -10.03 -1.05
CA HIS A 118 11.95 -9.82 0.11
C HIS A 118 11.50 -8.35 0.22
N SER A 119 10.34 -8.11 0.85
CA SER A 119 9.87 -6.73 1.07
C SER A 119 10.87 -5.96 1.92
N TRP A 120 11.01 -4.67 1.63
CA TRP A 120 11.98 -3.78 2.28
C TRP A 120 13.44 -4.20 2.12
N THR A 121 13.76 -4.99 1.07
CA THR A 121 15.15 -5.17 0.65
C THR A 121 15.78 -3.79 0.40
N PRO A 122 16.98 -3.51 0.93
CA PRO A 122 17.66 -2.26 0.66
C PRO A 122 17.89 -2.05 -0.83
N VAL A 123 18.00 -0.79 -1.25
CA VAL A 123 18.39 -0.46 -2.61
C VAL A 123 19.77 -1.04 -2.91
N ALA A 124 19.87 -1.82 -3.97
CA ALA A 124 21.08 -2.57 -4.32
C ALA A 124 22.19 -1.65 -4.87
N ASP A 125 21.80 -0.51 -5.44
CA ASP A 125 22.71 0.41 -6.10
C ASP A 125 22.39 1.89 -5.81
N VAL A 126 23.44 2.71 -5.79
CA VAL A 126 23.34 4.15 -5.50
C VAL A 126 22.66 4.91 -6.63
N GLU A 127 22.78 4.47 -7.89
CA GLU A 127 22.10 5.11 -9.02
C GLU A 127 20.58 4.96 -8.88
N GLN A 128 20.11 3.76 -8.55
CA GLN A 128 18.70 3.51 -8.24
C GLN A 128 18.19 4.40 -7.09
N ALA A 129 18.99 4.57 -6.04
CA ALA A 129 18.63 5.48 -4.94
C ALA A 129 18.49 6.94 -5.43
N ARG A 130 19.39 7.38 -6.32
CA ARG A 130 19.35 8.72 -6.93
C ARG A 130 18.17 8.91 -7.87
N GLU A 131 17.71 7.87 -8.57
CA GLU A 131 16.53 7.91 -9.44
C GLU A 131 15.22 7.94 -8.65
N ALA A 132 15.14 7.18 -7.55
CA ALA A 132 13.95 7.12 -6.71
C ALA A 132 13.60 8.47 -6.05
N GLY A 133 14.61 9.27 -5.70
CA GLY A 133 14.42 10.58 -5.03
C GLY A 133 13.61 11.60 -5.87
N PRO A 134 14.04 11.93 -7.10
CA PRO A 134 13.29 12.79 -8.00
C PRO A 134 11.89 12.27 -8.31
N MET A 135 11.72 10.95 -8.45
CA MET A 135 10.39 10.37 -8.66
C MET A 135 9.48 10.56 -7.43
N LEU A 136 10.00 10.36 -6.21
CA LEU A 136 9.26 10.66 -4.98
C LEU A 136 8.89 12.15 -4.87
N ALA A 137 9.79 13.06 -5.26
CA ALA A 137 9.49 14.49 -5.30
C ALA A 137 8.38 14.83 -6.32
N ARG A 138 8.39 14.20 -7.50
CA ARG A 138 7.30 14.32 -8.49
C ARG A 138 5.98 13.81 -7.93
N LEU A 139 5.99 12.69 -7.20
CA LEU A 139 4.82 12.15 -6.52
C LEU A 139 4.23 13.14 -5.51
N HIS A 140 5.06 13.73 -4.65
CA HIS A 140 4.58 14.72 -3.68
C HIS A 140 3.99 15.96 -4.35
N ARG A 141 4.57 16.43 -5.46
CA ARG A 141 4.01 17.57 -6.22
C ARG A 141 2.65 17.24 -6.82
N ALA A 142 2.51 16.09 -7.47
CA ALA A 142 1.23 15.65 -8.01
C ALA A 142 0.16 15.43 -6.93
N ALA A 143 0.58 14.91 -5.77
CA ALA A 143 -0.32 14.70 -4.64
C ALA A 143 -0.81 16.00 -3.97
N ALA A 144 -0.15 17.14 -4.19
CA ALA A 144 -0.48 18.41 -3.54
C ALA A 144 -1.91 18.88 -3.83
N GLY A 145 -2.43 18.60 -5.02
CA GLY A 145 -3.81 18.92 -5.41
C GLY A 145 -4.86 17.89 -4.99
N TYR A 146 -4.46 16.74 -4.41
CA TYR A 146 -5.40 15.70 -4.03
C TYR A 146 -5.95 15.93 -2.62
N HIS A 147 -7.17 16.46 -2.56
CA HIS A 147 -7.88 16.72 -1.31
C HIS A 147 -8.94 15.64 -1.04
N ALA A 148 -8.60 14.71 -0.16
CA ALA A 148 -9.53 13.67 0.31
C ALA A 148 -9.36 13.43 1.82
N PRO A 149 -10.42 12.95 2.52
CA PRO A 149 -10.30 12.53 3.91
C PRO A 149 -9.19 11.49 4.10
N GLN A 150 -8.67 11.37 5.31
CA GLN A 150 -7.74 10.30 5.65
C GLN A 150 -8.37 8.92 5.39
N ARG A 151 -7.54 7.92 5.01
CA ARG A 151 -7.97 6.53 4.82
C ARG A 151 -8.81 6.01 5.99
N GLY A 152 -9.88 5.29 5.67
CA GLY A 152 -10.80 4.69 6.63
C GLY A 152 -10.25 3.48 7.41
N THR A 153 -9.05 2.98 7.07
CA THR A 153 -8.38 1.86 7.76
C THR A 153 -7.09 2.27 8.47
N HIS A 154 -6.82 1.62 9.59
CA HIS A 154 -5.58 1.76 10.37
C HIS A 154 -4.63 0.55 10.20
N VAL A 155 -5.06 -0.49 9.49
CA VAL A 155 -4.30 -1.73 9.32
C VAL A 155 -3.33 -1.57 8.16
N LEU A 156 -2.03 -1.76 8.39
CA LEU A 156 -0.98 -1.61 7.37
C LEU A 156 -1.05 -0.24 6.68
N VAL A 157 -1.20 0.82 7.47
CA VAL A 157 -1.14 2.21 7.00
C VAL A 157 -0.19 2.99 7.90
N ALA A 158 0.95 3.42 7.36
CA ALA A 158 1.78 4.43 8.00
C ALA A 158 1.17 5.83 7.80
N ARG A 159 1.22 6.63 8.87
CA ARG A 159 0.68 8.00 8.95
C ARG A 159 1.63 8.87 9.75
N ASP A 160 1.59 10.17 9.53
CA ASP A 160 2.47 11.13 10.20
C ASP A 160 1.90 11.67 11.53
N ASN A 161 0.68 11.29 11.92
CA ASN A 161 0.00 11.84 13.11
C ASN A 161 0.84 11.74 14.38
N LEU A 162 1.55 10.62 14.58
CA LEU A 162 2.40 10.42 15.77
C LEU A 162 3.62 11.34 15.75
N ILE A 163 4.26 11.48 14.60
CA ILE A 163 5.47 12.30 14.43
C ILE A 163 5.11 13.80 14.50
N ARG A 164 3.89 14.17 14.13
CA ARG A 164 3.38 15.56 14.21
C ARG A 164 2.68 15.91 15.53
N SER A 165 2.53 14.97 16.45
CA SER A 165 1.85 15.22 17.73
C SER A 165 2.72 16.07 18.64
N ASP A 166 2.17 17.08 19.30
CA ASP A 166 2.89 17.83 20.35
C ASP A 166 3.14 16.94 21.59
N ASP A 167 2.29 15.93 21.81
CA ASP A 167 2.47 14.90 22.83
C ASP A 167 2.31 13.50 22.21
N PRO A 168 3.40 12.90 21.69
CA PRO A 168 3.37 11.54 21.14
C PRO A 168 3.02 10.47 22.19
N LEU A 169 3.33 10.69 23.47
CA LEU A 169 3.05 9.73 24.55
C LEU A 169 1.54 9.66 24.84
N ALA A 170 0.89 10.81 25.00
CA ALA A 170 -0.55 10.88 25.20
C ALA A 170 -1.30 10.32 23.98
N LEU A 171 -0.88 10.69 22.76
CA LEU A 171 -1.51 10.19 21.54
C LEU A 171 -1.40 8.66 21.41
N LEU A 172 -0.22 8.08 21.67
CA LEU A 172 -0.05 6.63 21.61
C LEU A 172 -0.83 5.93 22.73
N SER A 173 -0.91 6.52 23.91
CA SER A 173 -1.70 5.99 25.04
C SER A 173 -3.20 5.95 24.70
N ALA A 174 -3.75 7.02 24.13
CA ALA A 174 -5.14 7.05 23.66
C ALA A 174 -5.41 6.02 22.54
N GLN A 175 -4.42 5.79 21.65
CA GLN A 175 -4.56 4.74 20.63
C GLN A 175 -4.58 3.33 21.20
N CYS A 176 -3.95 3.07 22.36
CA CYS A 176 -4.00 1.77 23.01
C CYS A 176 -5.42 1.39 23.44
N GLU A 177 -6.24 2.35 23.89
CA GLU A 177 -7.64 2.12 24.29
C GLU A 177 -8.48 1.58 23.12
N GLN A 178 -8.23 2.12 21.92
CA GLN A 178 -8.94 1.74 20.70
C GLN A 178 -8.31 0.55 19.98
N ARG A 179 -7.13 0.08 20.45
CA ARG A 179 -6.34 -0.97 19.78
C ARG A 179 -5.79 -1.97 20.80
N PRO A 180 -6.62 -2.94 21.27
CA PRO A 180 -6.22 -3.88 22.32
C PRO A 180 -4.97 -4.71 21.98
N ALA A 181 -4.77 -5.06 20.71
CA ALA A 181 -3.57 -5.78 20.27
C ALA A 181 -2.29 -4.93 20.40
N LEU A 182 -2.37 -3.64 20.05
CA LEU A 182 -1.27 -2.69 20.24
C LEU A 182 -0.98 -2.49 21.72
N ALA A 183 -2.01 -2.30 22.55
CA ALA A 183 -1.87 -2.18 24.00
C ALA A 183 -1.15 -3.39 24.61
N ARG A 184 -1.56 -4.62 24.22
CA ARG A 184 -0.93 -5.85 24.69
C ARG A 184 0.51 -6.01 24.24
N TYR A 185 0.84 -5.58 23.02
CA TYR A 185 2.21 -5.58 22.51
C TYR A 185 3.08 -4.62 23.32
N LEU A 186 2.64 -3.37 23.47
CA LEU A 186 3.38 -2.33 24.17
C LEU A 186 3.53 -2.61 25.67
N ALA A 187 2.55 -3.24 26.32
CA ALA A 187 2.60 -3.62 27.74
C ALA A 187 3.76 -4.57 28.10
N ARG A 188 4.41 -5.20 27.12
CA ARG A 188 5.55 -6.12 27.33
C ARG A 188 6.88 -5.39 27.55
N GLN A 189 6.91 -4.07 27.36
CA GLN A 189 8.11 -3.26 27.45
C GLN A 189 7.79 -1.91 28.10
N PRO A 190 8.76 -1.24 28.74
CA PRO A 190 8.57 0.09 29.32
C PRO A 190 8.55 1.17 28.22
N TRP A 191 7.59 1.07 27.30
CA TRP A 191 7.58 1.82 26.04
C TRP A 191 7.52 3.33 26.26
N GLN A 192 6.79 3.82 27.27
CA GLN A 192 6.74 5.26 27.57
C GLN A 192 8.13 5.78 27.95
N ALA A 193 8.79 5.12 28.91
CA ALA A 193 10.12 5.50 29.39
C ALA A 193 11.19 5.31 28.31
N GLN A 194 11.02 4.35 27.40
CA GLN A 194 11.89 4.20 26.24
C GLN A 194 11.69 5.35 25.25
N LEU A 195 10.44 5.63 24.83
CA LEU A 195 10.13 6.69 23.88
C LEU A 195 10.59 8.06 24.39
N GLN A 196 10.35 8.35 25.67
CA GLN A 196 10.77 9.58 26.33
C GLN A 196 12.28 9.78 26.32
N ARG A 197 13.07 8.71 26.49
CA ARG A 197 14.53 8.80 26.52
C ARG A 197 15.15 8.81 25.12
N THR A 198 14.61 8.06 24.18
CA THR A 198 15.27 7.80 22.89
C THR A 198 14.77 8.66 21.75
N LEU A 199 13.47 8.98 21.69
CA LEU A 199 12.87 9.65 20.54
C LEU A 199 12.38 11.07 20.86
N LEU A 200 11.83 11.33 22.04
CA LEU A 200 11.28 12.66 22.36
C LEU A 200 12.30 13.81 22.27
N PRO A 201 13.57 13.68 22.66
CA PRO A 201 14.54 14.77 22.51
C PRO A 201 14.75 15.20 21.05
N TRP A 202 14.75 14.23 20.12
CA TRP A 202 14.86 14.49 18.68
C TRP A 202 13.55 14.99 18.08
N HIS A 203 12.44 14.43 18.54
CA HIS A 203 11.10 14.83 18.11
C HIS A 203 10.81 16.29 18.46
N ALA A 204 11.17 16.76 19.66
CA ALA A 204 10.99 18.16 20.06
C ALA A 204 11.67 19.15 19.10
N ALA A 205 12.86 18.80 18.57
CA ALA A 205 13.57 19.63 17.60
C ALA A 205 12.93 19.66 16.21
N VAL A 206 12.07 18.68 15.89
CA VAL A 206 11.47 18.49 14.57
C VAL A 206 9.98 18.86 14.56
N GLY A 207 9.28 18.73 15.68
CA GLY A 207 7.84 18.94 15.82
C GLY A 207 7.40 20.32 15.32
N ASP A 208 8.10 21.37 15.74
CA ASP A 208 7.81 22.75 15.34
C ASP A 208 7.85 22.97 13.83
N ARG A 209 8.86 22.38 13.16
CA ARG A 209 9.00 22.45 11.71
C ARG A 209 7.87 21.68 11.03
N LEU A 210 7.60 20.46 11.51
CA LEU A 210 6.55 19.62 10.95
C LEU A 210 5.14 20.20 11.13
N ARG A 211 4.87 21.07 12.12
CA ARG A 211 3.55 21.72 12.22
C ARG A 211 3.21 22.60 11.00
N HIS A 212 4.22 23.12 10.32
CA HIS A 212 4.05 24.03 9.19
C HIS A 212 4.14 23.32 7.83
N GLU A 213 4.57 22.07 7.78
CA GLU A 213 4.63 21.29 6.55
C GLU A 213 3.23 20.88 6.07
N PRO A 214 2.90 20.96 4.78
CA PRO A 214 1.62 20.52 4.27
C PRO A 214 1.40 19.02 4.55
N ARG A 215 0.12 18.65 4.74
CA ARG A 215 -0.30 17.25 4.82
C ARG A 215 -0.71 16.80 3.43
N LEU A 216 -0.09 15.73 2.95
CA LEU A 216 -0.34 15.15 1.63
C LEU A 216 -0.85 13.72 1.78
N TRP A 217 -1.66 13.29 0.81
CA TRP A 217 -1.72 11.87 0.50
C TRP A 217 -0.37 11.44 -0.09
N ALA A 218 0.23 10.39 0.46
CA ALA A 218 1.57 9.96 0.09
C ALA A 218 1.66 8.45 -0.12
N HIS A 219 2.72 8.03 -0.82
CA HIS A 219 3.11 6.62 -0.90
C HIS A 219 3.80 6.22 0.41
N ASN A 220 3.07 5.54 1.29
CA ASN A 220 3.50 5.27 2.66
C ASN A 220 4.34 4.00 2.83
N ASP A 221 4.78 3.41 1.72
CA ASP A 221 5.62 2.21 1.66
C ASP A 221 6.63 2.30 0.49
N TRP A 222 7.30 3.46 0.36
CA TRP A 222 8.21 3.75 -0.76
C TRP A 222 9.53 2.96 -0.65
N HIS A 223 9.50 1.70 -1.08
CA HIS A 223 10.66 0.82 -1.16
C HIS A 223 10.82 0.23 -2.56
N VAL A 224 12.01 -0.26 -2.86
CA VAL A 224 12.42 -0.66 -4.22
C VAL A 224 11.53 -1.69 -4.91
N SER A 225 10.91 -2.60 -4.16
CA SER A 225 9.96 -3.57 -4.74
C SER A 225 8.52 -3.08 -4.93
N ASN A 226 8.25 -1.81 -4.63
CA ASN A 226 7.02 -1.11 -5.04
C ASN A 226 7.31 -0.18 -6.24
N LEU A 227 8.54 -0.20 -6.78
CA LEU A 227 8.98 0.60 -7.91
C LEU A 227 9.29 -0.31 -9.09
N LEU A 228 9.05 0.20 -10.29
CA LEU A 228 9.51 -0.37 -11.55
C LEU A 228 10.58 0.56 -12.13
N TRP A 229 11.64 -0.04 -12.68
CA TRP A 229 12.86 0.65 -13.12
C TRP A 229 12.99 0.64 -14.64
#